data_AF-A0A7L6WMM2-F1
#
_entry.id   AF-A0A7L6WMM2-F1
#
_cell.length_a   1.000
_cell.length_b   1.000
_cell.length_c   1.000
_cell.angle_alpha   90.00
_cell.angle_beta   90.00
_cell.angle_gamma   90.00
#
_symmetry.space_group_name_H-M   'P 1'
#
loop_
_entity.id
_entity.type
_entity.pdbx_description
1 polymer ?
#
loop_
_entity_poly.entity_id
_entity_poly.type
_entity_poly.pdbx_seq_one_letter_code
_entity_poly.pdbx_strand_id
1 'polypeptide(L)'
;MSFKKVLLIFTLFFTLFFIIGCSESDTSAKGSSSNSAVQSQQSTDETSKTEEVSQSEEAAKQAEETRQSEEAAQQAEAARQAEEAAQQAEAARQAEEAAQQAEVARQAQANQQQAGQSAYYANCTQAKNAGAAPLYSGQPGYSRKLDRDGDGIACEK
;
A
#
# COMPACT_ATOMS: atom_id res chain seq x y z
N MET A 1 -22.48 0.94 -5.23
CA MET A 1 -23.14 -0.02 -6.14
C MET A 1 -23.27 -1.35 -5.41
N SER A 2 -24.49 -1.90 -5.30
CA SER A 2 -24.78 -3.05 -4.44
C SER A 2 -23.99 -4.29 -4.88
N PHE A 3 -23.31 -4.94 -3.92
CA PHE A 3 -22.42 -6.10 -4.12
C PHE A 3 -23.01 -7.21 -5.01
N LYS A 4 -24.33 -7.37 -4.96
CA LYS A 4 -25.11 -8.30 -5.80
C LYS A 4 -25.00 -8.02 -7.31
N LYS A 5 -24.82 -6.75 -7.71
CA LYS A 5 -24.64 -6.35 -9.13
C LYS A 5 -23.23 -6.65 -9.63
N VAL A 6 -22.22 -6.55 -8.77
CA VAL A 6 -20.83 -6.87 -9.11
C VAL A 6 -20.66 -8.38 -9.28
N LEU A 7 -21.28 -9.16 -8.38
CA LEU A 7 -21.25 -10.63 -8.46
C LEU A 7 -21.91 -11.16 -9.75
N LEU A 8 -23.04 -10.57 -10.17
CA LEU A 8 -23.74 -11.00 -11.40
C LEU A 8 -22.96 -10.69 -12.69
N ILE A 9 -22.22 -9.59 -12.72
CA ILE A 9 -21.41 -9.22 -13.89
C ILE A 9 -20.20 -10.15 -14.01
N PHE A 10 -19.55 -10.46 -12.89
CA PHE A 10 -18.41 -11.37 -12.87
C PHE A 10 -18.79 -12.79 -13.29
N THR A 11 -19.94 -13.30 -12.84
CA THR A 11 -20.41 -14.64 -13.23
C THR A 11 -20.81 -14.71 -14.71
N LEU A 12 -21.38 -13.64 -15.27
CA LEU A 12 -21.68 -13.57 -16.71
C LEU A 12 -20.41 -13.54 -17.56
N PHE A 13 -19.39 -12.79 -17.13
CA PHE A 13 -18.12 -12.72 -17.87
C PHE A 13 -17.35 -14.05 -17.83
N PHE A 14 -17.31 -14.69 -16.66
CA PHE A 14 -16.58 -15.95 -16.47
C PHE A 14 -17.25 -17.12 -17.22
N THR A 15 -18.58 -17.13 -17.28
CA THR A 15 -19.32 -18.13 -18.05
C THR A 15 -19.22 -17.90 -19.57
N LEU A 16 -19.15 -16.65 -20.03
CA LEU A 16 -18.95 -16.32 -21.45
C LEU A 16 -17.55 -16.71 -21.95
N PHE A 17 -16.51 -16.53 -21.13
CA PHE A 17 -15.13 -16.85 -21.48
C PHE A 17 -14.87 -18.37 -21.53
N PHE A 18 -15.57 -19.15 -20.70
CA PHE A 18 -15.42 -20.61 -20.64
C PHE A 18 -16.07 -21.34 -21.84
N ILE A 19 -17.04 -20.72 -22.52
CA ILE A 19 -17.71 -21.31 -23.70
C ILE A 19 -16.90 -21.08 -25.00
N ILE A 20 -16.04 -20.06 -25.05
CA ILE A 20 -15.21 -19.76 -26.24
C ILE A 20 -13.83 -20.47 -26.18
N GLY A 21 -13.48 -21.07 -25.04
CA GLY A 21 -12.16 -21.66 -24.76
C GLY A 21 -11.96 -23.14 -25.16
N CYS A 22 -12.75 -23.70 -26.07
CA CYS A 22 -12.48 -25.01 -26.67
C CYS A 22 -12.04 -24.83 -28.13
N SER A 23 -10.73 -24.76 -28.37
CA SER A 23 -10.14 -25.12 -29.66
C SER A 23 -8.91 -25.96 -29.41
N GLU A 24 -9.22 -27.23 -29.15
CA GLU A 24 -8.38 -28.40 -29.37
C GLU A 24 -7.74 -28.29 -30.76
N SER A 25 -6.41 -28.35 -30.83
CA SER A 25 -5.65 -28.43 -32.08
C SER A 25 -4.82 -29.71 -32.07
N ASP A 26 -5.48 -30.84 -32.24
CA ASP A 26 -4.84 -32.08 -32.66
C ASP A 26 -4.81 -32.14 -34.19
N THR A 27 -3.62 -32.17 -34.79
CA THR A 27 -3.44 -32.72 -36.14
C THR A 27 -2.43 -33.84 -36.11
N SER A 28 -3.00 -35.03 -35.97
CA SER A 28 -2.49 -36.34 -36.36
C SER A 28 -2.03 -36.37 -37.82
N ALA A 29 -0.89 -37.02 -38.11
CA ALA A 29 -0.51 -37.43 -39.45
C ALA A 29 -0.02 -38.88 -39.45
N LYS A 30 -0.70 -39.75 -40.21
CA LYS A 30 -0.27 -41.11 -40.54
C LYS A 30 -0.58 -41.42 -42.01
N GLY A 31 0.39 -42.04 -42.69
CA GLY A 31 0.31 -42.62 -44.04
C GLY A 31 1.07 -41.78 -45.07
N SER A 32 1.85 -42.31 -46.02
CA SER A 32 2.04 -43.69 -46.48
C SER A 32 3.31 -43.76 -47.36
N SER A 33 3.87 -44.96 -47.45
CA SER A 33 5.03 -45.39 -48.24
C SER A 33 5.09 -44.92 -49.70
N SER A 34 6.30 -44.68 -50.23
CA SER A 34 6.81 -45.37 -51.44
C SER A 34 8.33 -45.20 -51.62
N ASN A 35 9.03 -46.31 -51.84
CA ASN A 35 10.42 -46.38 -52.27
C ASN A 35 10.59 -45.84 -53.70
N SER A 36 11.72 -45.19 -54.01
CA SER A 36 12.57 -45.57 -55.15
C SER A 36 13.84 -44.73 -55.29
N ALA A 37 14.93 -45.49 -55.50
CA ALA A 37 15.95 -45.26 -56.50
C ALA A 37 16.96 -44.10 -56.32
N VAL A 38 18.17 -44.52 -55.90
CA VAL A 38 19.39 -44.47 -56.73
C VAL A 38 19.92 -43.08 -57.12
N GLN A 39 21.02 -42.73 -56.44
CA GLN A 39 22.29 -42.27 -57.02
C GLN A 39 22.26 -40.94 -57.78
N SER A 40 22.95 -39.96 -57.20
CA SER A 40 24.20 -39.41 -57.75
C SER A 40 24.41 -37.98 -57.23
N GLN A 41 25.68 -37.62 -57.09
CA GLN A 41 26.21 -36.25 -56.92
C GLN A 41 26.37 -35.77 -55.47
N GLN A 42 27.34 -36.42 -54.82
CA GLN A 42 28.36 -35.74 -54.04
C GLN A 42 28.98 -34.60 -54.86
N SER A 43 29.20 -33.45 -54.20
CA SER A 43 30.14 -32.35 -54.51
C SER A 43 29.47 -30.99 -54.70
N THR A 44 29.12 -30.32 -53.60
CA THR A 44 29.41 -28.91 -53.24
C THR A 44 28.52 -28.48 -52.07
N ASP A 45 28.71 -29.01 -50.85
CA ASP A 45 27.86 -28.62 -49.71
C ASP A 45 28.55 -28.80 -48.35
N GLU A 46 29.81 -28.37 -48.24
CA GLU A 46 30.56 -28.35 -46.96
C GLU A 46 30.89 -26.93 -46.47
N THR A 47 30.57 -25.90 -47.26
CA THR A 47 30.79 -24.49 -46.87
C THR A 47 29.49 -23.76 -46.49
N SER A 48 28.33 -24.19 -46.99
CA SER A 48 27.04 -23.51 -46.71
C SER A 48 26.40 -23.87 -45.36
N LYS A 49 26.74 -25.04 -44.79
CA LYS A 49 26.10 -25.56 -43.57
C LYS A 49 26.74 -25.05 -42.28
N THR A 50 27.95 -24.49 -42.37
CA THR A 50 28.67 -23.89 -41.23
C THR A 50 28.21 -22.46 -40.96
N GLU A 51 27.78 -21.71 -41.98
CA GLU A 51 27.27 -20.34 -41.83
C GLU A 51 25.84 -20.30 -41.25
N GLU A 52 24.96 -21.23 -41.63
CA GLU A 52 23.57 -21.30 -41.10
C GLU A 52 23.53 -21.69 -39.62
N VAL A 53 24.42 -22.60 -39.19
CA VAL A 53 24.58 -22.98 -37.78
C VAL A 53 25.14 -21.80 -36.96
N SER A 54 26.14 -21.07 -37.49
CA SER A 54 26.72 -19.90 -36.82
C SER A 54 25.72 -18.74 -36.66
N GLN A 55 24.86 -18.51 -37.66
CA GLN A 55 23.81 -17.47 -37.58
C GLN A 55 22.69 -17.87 -36.61
N SER A 56 22.37 -19.16 -36.51
CA SER A 56 21.37 -19.64 -35.54
C SER A 56 21.83 -19.53 -34.08
N GLU A 57 23.14 -19.68 -33.80
CA GLU A 57 23.69 -19.47 -32.46
C GLU A 57 23.72 -17.99 -32.06
N GLU A 58 24.02 -17.08 -32.97
CA GLU A 58 23.95 -15.63 -32.70
C GLU A 58 22.53 -15.16 -32.45
N ALA A 59 21.55 -15.63 -33.25
CA ALA A 59 20.13 -15.32 -33.04
C ALA A 59 19.62 -15.86 -31.69
N ALA A 60 20.06 -17.07 -31.28
CA ALA A 60 19.72 -17.64 -29.97
C ALA A 60 20.34 -16.85 -28.80
N LYS A 61 21.58 -16.38 -28.94
CA LYS A 61 22.24 -15.52 -27.93
C LYS A 61 21.55 -14.17 -27.81
N GLN A 62 21.17 -13.54 -28.93
CA GLN A 62 20.44 -12.27 -28.93
C GLN A 62 19.04 -12.39 -28.31
N ALA A 63 18.35 -13.49 -28.56
CA ALA A 63 17.04 -13.77 -27.96
C ALA A 63 17.14 -13.95 -26.44
N GLU A 64 18.18 -14.65 -25.96
CA GLU A 64 18.40 -14.83 -24.52
C GLU A 64 18.80 -13.51 -23.83
N GLU A 65 19.64 -12.68 -24.44
CA GLU A 65 20.01 -11.36 -23.92
C GLU A 65 18.79 -10.42 -23.83
N THR A 66 17.91 -10.44 -24.86
CA THR A 66 16.65 -9.67 -24.84
C THR A 66 15.74 -10.14 -23.71
N ARG A 67 15.61 -11.46 -23.52
CA ARG A 67 14.82 -12.05 -22.43
C ARG A 67 15.36 -11.67 -21.06
N GLN A 68 16.69 -11.70 -20.88
CA GLN A 68 17.33 -11.27 -19.65
C GLN A 68 17.16 -9.77 -19.40
N SER A 69 17.22 -8.93 -20.44
CA SER A 69 16.95 -7.49 -20.33
C SER A 69 15.50 -7.21 -19.96
N GLU A 70 14.53 -7.93 -20.52
CA GLU A 70 13.11 -7.80 -20.19
C GLU A 70 12.83 -8.27 -18.76
N GLU A 71 13.39 -9.40 -18.33
CA GLU A 71 13.29 -9.90 -16.96
C GLU A 71 13.92 -8.92 -15.96
N ALA A 72 15.08 -8.34 -16.26
CA ALA A 72 15.71 -7.32 -15.43
C ALA A 72 14.87 -6.04 -15.34
N ALA A 73 14.25 -5.61 -16.45
CA ALA A 73 13.35 -4.45 -16.46
C ALA A 73 12.07 -4.72 -15.63
N GLN A 74 11.51 -5.93 -15.72
CA GLN A 74 10.37 -6.34 -14.90
C GLN A 74 10.73 -6.40 -13.41
N GLN A 75 11.91 -6.91 -13.07
CA GLN A 75 12.40 -6.94 -11.69
C GLN A 75 12.64 -5.52 -11.14
N ALA A 76 13.19 -4.62 -11.95
CA ALA A 76 13.39 -3.22 -11.56
C ALA A 76 12.04 -2.52 -11.33
N GLU A 77 11.04 -2.76 -12.17
CA GLU A 77 9.70 -2.23 -11.99
C GLU A 77 9.01 -2.80 -10.74
N ALA A 78 9.11 -4.11 -10.51
CA ALA A 78 8.58 -4.74 -9.31
C ALA A 78 9.25 -4.18 -8.03
N ALA A 79 10.55 -3.90 -8.06
CA ALA A 79 11.26 -3.28 -6.96
C ALA A 79 10.77 -1.84 -6.69
N ARG A 80 10.55 -1.04 -7.74
CA ARG A 80 9.98 0.31 -7.61
C ARG A 80 8.58 0.28 -7.00
N GLN A 81 7.73 -0.63 -7.47
CA GLN A 81 6.37 -0.78 -6.93
C GLN A 81 6.39 -1.25 -5.47
N ALA A 82 7.32 -2.13 -5.10
CA ALA A 82 7.49 -2.57 -3.72
C ALA A 82 7.96 -1.41 -2.81
N GLU A 83 8.88 -0.58 -3.28
CA GLU A 83 9.33 0.62 -2.55
C GLU A 83 8.19 1.63 -2.38
N GLU A 84 7.42 1.90 -3.44
CA GLU A 84 6.26 2.80 -3.36
C GLU A 84 5.20 2.27 -2.38
N ALA A 85 4.90 0.97 -2.43
CA ALA A 85 3.97 0.34 -1.48
C ALA A 85 4.47 0.44 -0.03
N ALA A 86 5.78 0.30 0.20
CA ALA A 86 6.36 0.47 1.53
C ALA A 86 6.25 1.92 2.02
N GLN A 87 6.51 2.90 1.16
CA GLN A 87 6.35 4.33 1.48
C GLN A 87 4.88 4.67 1.80
N GLN A 88 3.93 4.14 1.03
CA GLN A 88 2.50 4.33 1.28
C GLN A 88 2.07 3.69 2.62
N ALA A 89 2.58 2.50 2.95
CA ALA A 89 2.30 1.84 4.22
C ALA A 89 2.87 2.64 5.41
N GLU A 90 4.06 3.22 5.26
CA GLU A 90 4.65 4.08 6.28
C GLU A 90 3.87 5.39 6.45
N ALA A 91 3.48 6.05 5.34
CA ALA A 91 2.64 7.25 5.39
C ALA A 91 1.29 6.97 6.08
N ALA A 92 0.67 5.81 5.83
CA ALA A 92 -0.57 5.40 6.49
C ALA A 92 -0.37 5.23 8.01
N ARG A 93 0.73 4.60 8.43
CA ARG A 93 1.07 4.48 9.86
C ARG A 93 1.28 5.83 10.54
N GLN A 94 1.99 6.75 9.89
CA GLN A 94 2.21 8.10 10.42
C GLN A 94 0.89 8.88 10.53
N ALA A 95 -0.01 8.74 9.55
CA ALA A 95 -1.33 9.36 9.59
C ALA A 95 -2.18 8.80 10.75
N GLU A 96 -2.13 7.49 11.00
CA GLU A 96 -2.81 6.86 12.13
C GLU A 96 -2.24 7.38 13.47
N GLU A 97 -0.92 7.43 13.62
CA GLU A 97 -0.27 7.95 14.83
C GLU A 97 -0.65 9.43 15.08
N ALA A 98 -0.63 10.27 14.04
CA ALA A 98 -1.04 11.66 14.14
C ALA A 98 -2.52 11.81 14.55
N ALA A 99 -3.40 10.94 14.03
CA ALA A 99 -4.81 10.92 14.42
C ALA A 99 -4.99 10.53 15.90
N GLN A 100 -4.23 9.54 16.38
CA GLN A 100 -4.24 9.14 17.80
C GLN A 100 -3.75 10.28 18.71
N GLN A 101 -2.67 10.96 18.34
CA GLN A 101 -2.14 12.11 19.08
C GLN A 101 -3.14 13.27 19.12
N ALA A 102 -3.82 13.55 18.01
CA ALA A 102 -4.85 14.59 17.94
C ALA A 102 -6.04 14.28 18.87
N GLU A 103 -6.45 13.01 18.96
CA GLU A 103 -7.52 12.59 19.88
C GLU A 103 -7.09 12.74 21.35
N VAL A 104 -5.87 12.34 21.72
CA VAL A 104 -5.35 12.54 23.08
C VAL A 104 -5.31 14.03 23.44
N ALA A 105 -4.85 14.88 22.52
CA ALA A 105 -4.84 16.34 22.73
C ALA A 105 -6.27 16.89 22.93
N ARG A 106 -7.23 16.42 22.12
CA ARG A 106 -8.63 16.82 22.24
C ARG A 106 -9.24 16.40 23.58
N GLN A 107 -8.95 15.18 24.05
CA GLN A 107 -9.41 14.70 25.35
C GLN A 107 -8.79 15.49 26.50
N ALA A 108 -7.49 15.81 26.43
CA ALA A 108 -6.83 16.65 27.43
C ALA A 108 -7.47 18.05 27.51
N GLN A 109 -7.76 18.67 26.36
CA GLN A 109 -8.45 19.96 26.31
C GLN A 109 -9.86 19.87 26.90
N ALA A 110 -10.63 18.82 26.58
CA ALA A 110 -11.96 18.61 27.13
C ALA A 110 -11.93 18.47 28.66
N ASN A 111 -10.97 17.73 29.21
CA ASN A 111 -10.78 17.59 30.65
C ASN A 111 -10.42 18.91 31.33
N GLN A 112 -9.55 19.72 30.74
CA GLN A 112 -9.23 21.06 31.26
C GLN A 112 -10.47 21.97 31.25
N GLN A 113 -11.29 21.89 30.20
CA GLN A 113 -12.50 22.70 30.09
C GLN A 113 -13.55 22.28 31.12
N GLN A 114 -13.72 20.98 31.36
CA GLN A 114 -14.62 20.46 32.40
C GLN A 114 -14.15 20.85 33.80
N ALA A 115 -12.84 20.77 34.08
CA ALA A 115 -12.26 21.28 35.33
C ALA A 115 -12.47 22.81 35.48
N GLY A 116 -12.38 23.55 34.37
CA GLY A 116 -12.75 24.97 34.25
C GLY A 116 -14.16 25.30 34.75
N GLN A 117 -15.14 24.51 34.33
CA GLN A 117 -16.55 24.74 34.67
C GLN A 117 -16.91 24.25 36.08
N SER A 118 -16.25 23.20 36.58
CA SER A 118 -16.51 22.67 37.93
C SER A 118 -15.76 23.42 39.03
N ALA A 119 -14.72 24.18 38.71
CA ALA A 119 -13.90 24.91 39.68
C ALA A 119 -14.47 26.31 40.06
N TYR A 120 -15.75 26.62 39.82
CA TYR A 120 -16.30 27.87 40.35
C TYR A 120 -16.46 27.79 41.87
N TYR A 121 -15.58 28.47 42.61
CA TYR A 121 -15.64 28.50 44.06
C TYR A 121 -16.36 29.75 44.57
N ALA A 122 -17.34 29.55 45.45
CA ALA A 122 -18.06 30.65 46.09
C ALA A 122 -17.17 31.43 47.08
N ASN A 123 -16.19 30.76 47.69
CA ASN A 123 -15.24 31.34 48.64
C ASN A 123 -13.98 30.46 48.80
N CYS A 124 -12.95 31.01 49.45
CA CYS A 124 -11.68 30.30 49.67
C CYS A 124 -11.78 29.05 50.55
N THR A 125 -12.76 28.98 51.45
CA THR A 125 -12.99 27.78 52.27
C THR A 125 -13.41 26.61 51.39
N GLN A 126 -14.30 26.84 50.42
CA GLN A 126 -14.70 25.82 49.46
C GLN A 126 -13.52 25.36 48.59
N ALA A 127 -12.71 26.30 48.09
CA ALA A 127 -11.53 25.98 47.29
C ALA A 127 -10.51 25.15 48.08
N LYS A 128 -10.24 25.50 49.35
CA LYS A 128 -9.36 24.75 50.26
C LYS A 128 -9.89 23.36 50.58
N ASN A 129 -11.18 23.24 50.89
CA ASN A 129 -11.83 21.95 51.16
C ASN A 129 -11.84 21.03 49.93
N ALA A 130 -11.89 21.62 48.73
CA ALA A 130 -11.75 20.89 47.46
C ALA A 130 -10.29 20.56 47.11
N GLY A 131 -9.31 20.98 47.91
CA GLY A 131 -7.89 20.76 47.65
C GLY A 131 -7.35 21.58 46.47
N ALA A 132 -8.06 22.62 46.03
CA ALA A 132 -7.73 23.42 44.85
C ALA A 132 -6.94 24.69 45.17
N ALA A 133 -6.82 25.07 46.45
CA ALA A 133 -6.03 26.23 46.87
C ALA A 133 -4.56 25.86 47.11
N PRO A 134 -3.58 26.74 46.81
CA PRO A 134 -3.74 28.09 46.25
C PRO A 134 -4.11 28.08 44.75
N LEU A 135 -4.96 29.03 44.35
CA LEU A 135 -5.43 29.18 42.96
C LEU A 135 -4.63 30.29 42.26
N TYR A 136 -3.99 29.96 41.14
CA TYR A 136 -3.18 30.94 40.40
C TYR A 136 -3.96 31.59 39.27
N SER A 137 -3.65 32.84 38.96
CA SER A 137 -4.23 33.56 37.82
C SER A 137 -4.09 32.74 36.53
N GLY A 138 -5.21 32.61 35.79
CA GLY A 138 -5.30 31.79 34.58
C GLY A 138 -5.70 30.33 34.81
N GLN A 139 -5.71 29.84 36.07
CA GLN A 139 -6.23 28.51 36.36
C GLN A 139 -7.77 28.49 36.42
N PRO A 140 -8.41 27.38 35.99
CA PRO A 140 -9.76 27.02 36.38
C PRO A 140 -10.09 27.37 37.83
N GLY A 141 -11.14 28.18 38.02
CA GLY A 141 -11.62 28.56 39.35
C GLY A 141 -10.95 29.75 40.01
N TYR A 142 -9.86 30.29 39.44
CA TYR A 142 -9.36 31.60 39.86
C TYR A 142 -10.39 32.68 39.54
N SER A 143 -10.60 33.57 40.50
CA SER A 143 -11.42 34.76 40.34
C SER A 143 -10.80 35.89 41.12
N ARG A 144 -10.80 37.09 40.53
CA ARG A 144 -10.33 38.31 41.21
C ARG A 144 -11.10 38.61 42.50
N LYS A 145 -12.28 38.01 42.69
CA LYS A 145 -13.06 38.11 43.95
C LYS A 145 -12.50 37.25 45.09
N LEU A 146 -11.76 36.19 44.76
CA LEU A 146 -11.12 35.28 45.72
C LEU A 146 -9.69 35.75 46.09
N ASP A 147 -9.05 36.47 45.17
CA ASP A 147 -7.77 37.13 45.35
C ASP A 147 -7.99 38.54 45.95
N ARG A 148 -7.83 38.69 47.27
CA ARG A 148 -8.20 39.94 47.96
C ARG A 148 -7.18 41.05 47.74
N ASP A 149 -5.91 40.72 47.60
CA ASP A 149 -4.77 41.63 47.43
C ASP A 149 -4.43 41.88 45.96
N GLY A 150 -4.58 40.89 45.08
CA GLY A 150 -4.39 41.06 43.65
C GLY A 150 -3.05 40.75 43.08
N ASP A 151 -2.29 39.93 43.76
CA ASP A 151 -0.98 39.48 43.31
C ASP A 151 -1.07 38.32 42.30
N GLY A 152 -2.27 37.82 42.03
CA GLY A 152 -2.50 36.70 41.13
C GLY A 152 -2.53 35.34 41.83
N ILE A 153 -2.54 35.29 43.17
CA ILE A 153 -2.64 34.07 43.96
C ILE A 153 -3.86 34.16 44.89
N ALA A 154 -4.95 33.50 44.52
CA ALA A 154 -6.14 33.44 45.36
C ALA A 154 -6.01 32.36 46.45
N CYS A 155 -6.59 32.64 47.62
CA CYS A 155 -6.75 31.69 48.73
C CYS A 155 -5.46 31.13 49.34
N GLU A 156 -4.37 31.88 49.25
CA GLU A 156 -3.06 31.57 49.83
C GLU A 156 -3.00 31.59 51.37
N LYS A 157 -3.92 32.31 52.02
CA LYS A 157 -3.99 32.48 53.48
C LYS A 157 -5.18 31.75 54.08
#